data_AF-Q8VVV8-F1
#
_entry.id   AF-Q8VVV8-F1
#
_cell.length_a   1.000
_cell.length_b   1.000
_cell.length_c   1.000
_cell.angle_alpha   90.00
_cell.angle_beta   90.00
_cell.angle_gamma   90.00
#
_symmetry.space_group_name_H-M   'P 1'
#
loop_
_entity.id
_entity.type
_entity.pdbx_description
1 polymer ?
#
loop_
_entity_poly.entity_id
_entity_poly.type
_entity_poly.pdbx_seq_one_letter_code
_entity_poly.pdbx_strand_id
1 'polypeptide(L)' 'ILFQNIQPYISADIFPGKILRISGTMKNPTIALDNGTSLGIGSILKGGYVIDAIDPKDGINISRPDEYIHIPLSY' A
#
# COMPACT_ATOMS: atom_id res chain seq x y z
N ILE A 1 -22.50 -8.82 22.67
CA ILE A 1 -21.81 -8.04 21.61
C ILE A 1 -21.14 -9.06 20.71
N LEU A 2 -21.56 -9.15 19.44
CA LEU A 2 -20.98 -10.06 18.44
C LEU A 2 -19.85 -9.29 17.74
N PHE A 3 -18.60 -9.70 17.96
CA PHE A 3 -17.46 -9.19 17.19
C PHE A 3 -17.26 -10.11 16.00
N GLN A 4 -17.76 -9.71 14.83
CA GLN A 4 -17.47 -10.41 13.59
C GLN A 4 -16.10 -9.95 13.10
N ASN A 5 -15.14 -10.86 13.09
CA ASN A 5 -13.81 -10.62 12.55
C ASN A 5 -13.91 -10.67 11.01
N ILE A 6 -14.40 -9.59 10.39
CA ILE A 6 -14.46 -9.47 8.94
C ILE A 6 -13.03 -9.19 8.49
N GLN A 7 -12.42 -10.13 7.77
CA GLN A 7 -11.14 -9.85 7.11
C GLN A 7 -11.36 -8.70 6.12
N PRO A 8 -10.59 -7.60 6.22
CA PRO A 8 -10.72 -6.51 5.27
C PRO A 8 -10.43 -7.07 3.87
N TYR A 9 -11.41 -6.94 2.96
CA TYR A 9 -11.24 -7.34 1.58
C TYR A 9 -10.32 -6.33 0.89
N ILE A 10 -9.03 -6.65 0.82
CA ILE A 10 -8.08 -5.88 0.03
C ILE A 10 -8.35 -6.24 -1.43
N SER A 11 -8.93 -5.31 -2.19
CA SER A 11 -9.09 -5.50 -3.63
C SER A 11 -7.73 -5.80 -4.24
N ALA A 12 -7.61 -6.91 -4.97
CA ALA A 12 -6.36 -7.35 -5.58
C ALA A 12 -5.77 -6.33 -6.59
N ASP A 13 -6.56 -5.31 -6.93
CA ASP A 13 -6.32 -4.36 -8.01
C ASP A 13 -6.11 -2.92 -7.50
N ILE A 14 -5.75 -2.72 -6.23
CA ILE A 14 -5.50 -1.37 -5.67
C ILE A 14 -4.30 -0.71 -6.37
N PHE A 15 -3.22 -1.47 -6.58
CA PHE A 15 -2.04 -0.97 -7.29
C PHE A 15 -2.25 -1.05 -8.81
N PRO A 16 -1.77 -0.08 -9.59
CA PRO A 16 -1.90 -0.08 -11.05
C PRO A 16 -1.00 -1.12 -11.76
N GLY A 17 -0.21 -1.88 -11.00
CA GLY A 17 0.69 -2.93 -11.45
C GLY A 17 1.14 -3.77 -10.26
N LYS A 18 1.84 -4.87 -10.52
CA LYS A 18 2.35 -5.73 -9.44
C LYS A 18 3.51 -5.04 -8.73
N ILE A 19 3.48 -5.03 -7.41
CA ILE A 19 4.62 -4.58 -6.60
C ILE A 19 5.81 -5.51 -6.84
N LEU A 20 6.92 -4.96 -7.31
CA LEU A 20 8.17 -5.72 -7.45
C LEU A 20 9.06 -5.59 -6.22
N ARG A 21 9.23 -4.36 -5.73
CA ARG A 21 10.11 -4.04 -4.60
C ARG A 21 9.83 -2.66 -4.04
N ILE A 22 10.30 -2.44 -2.82
CA ILE A 22 10.52 -1.08 -2.32
C ILE A 22 11.87 -0.58 -2.84
N SER A 23 11.90 0.67 -3.29
CA SER A 23 13.02 1.39 -3.88
C SER A 23 13.18 2.76 -3.22
N GLY A 24 14.12 3.57 -3.71
CA GLY A 24 14.37 4.92 -3.19
C GLY A 24 15.34 4.94 -2.02
N THR A 25 15.20 5.95 -1.16
CA THR A 25 16.08 6.15 0.01
C THR A 25 15.26 6.03 1.29
N MET A 26 15.92 5.88 2.45
CA MET A 26 15.21 5.85 3.73
C MET A 26 14.37 7.12 4.00
N LYS A 27 14.75 8.26 3.41
CA LYS A 27 14.00 9.52 3.56
C LYS A 27 12.83 9.63 2.57
N ASN A 28 13.01 9.07 1.38
CA ASN A 28 12.03 9.09 0.30
C ASN A 28 11.90 7.67 -0.29
N PRO A 29 11.22 6.76 0.42
CA PRO A 29 10.95 5.42 -0.06
C PRO A 29 9.90 5.47 -1.18
N THR A 30 10.03 4.57 -2.14
CA THR A 30 9.06 4.40 -3.23
C THR A 30 8.75 2.93 -3.48
N ILE A 31 7.62 2.64 -4.09
CA ILE A 31 7.24 1.30 -4.53
C ILE A 31 7.48 1.23 -6.03
N ALA A 32 8.34 0.32 -6.47
CA ALA A 32 8.54 0.04 -7.89
C ALA A 32 7.57 -1.05 -8.35
N LEU A 33 6.86 -0.77 -9.42
CA LEU A 33 5.91 -1.68 -10.05
C LEU A 33 6.50 -2.34 -11.31
N ASP A 34 5.94 -3.46 -11.72
CA ASP A 34 6.33 -4.22 -12.91
C ASP A 34 6.13 -3.48 -14.23
N ASN A 35 5.18 -2.56 -14.27
CA ASN A 35 4.92 -1.69 -15.41
C ASN A 35 5.91 -0.50 -15.52
N GLY A 36 6.94 -0.44 -14.66
CA GLY A 36 7.94 0.63 -14.65
C GLY A 36 7.54 1.88 -13.86
N THR A 37 6.33 1.93 -13.32
CA THR A 37 5.87 3.05 -12.47
C THR A 37 6.52 2.98 -11.09
N SER A 38 6.80 4.15 -10.51
CA SER A 38 7.25 4.30 -9.13
C SER A 38 6.23 5.13 -8.35
N LEU A 39 5.74 4.60 -7.23
CA LEU A 39 4.76 5.27 -6.38
C LEU A 39 5.41 5.71 -5.07
N GLY A 40 5.24 6.97 -4.68
CA GLY A 40 5.71 7.51 -3.41
C GLY A 40 4.58 7.76 -2.41
N ILE A 41 4.94 8.19 -1.21
CA ILE A 41 3.99 8.71 -0.23
C ILE A 41 3.18 9.87 -0.86
N GLY A 42 1.87 9.86 -0.68
CA GLY A 42 0.91 10.79 -1.28
C GLY A 42 0.38 10.36 -2.66
N SER A 43 0.85 9.25 -3.23
CA SER A 43 0.32 8.75 -4.51
C SER A 43 -1.10 8.23 -4.35
N ILE A 44 -1.98 8.58 -5.29
CA ILE A 44 -3.37 8.13 -5.32
C ILE A 44 -3.46 6.83 -6.13
N LEU A 45 -4.05 5.80 -5.52
CA LEU A 45 -4.24 4.47 -6.05
C LEU A 45 -5.69 4.29 -6.56
N LYS A 46 -5.95 3.15 -7.21
CA LYS A 46 -7.31 2.80 -7.63
C LYS A 46 -8.24 2.75 -6.40
N GLY A 47 -9.48 3.20 -6.57
CA GLY A 47 -10.47 3.23 -5.47
C GLY A 47 -10.29 4.38 -4.48
N GLY A 48 -9.39 5.32 -4.76
CA GLY A 48 -9.21 6.55 -3.97
C GLY A 48 -8.30 6.39 -2.75
N TYR A 49 -7.57 5.28 -2.63
CA TYR A 49 -6.57 5.14 -1.57
C TYR A 49 -5.37 6.05 -1.83
N VAL A 50 -4.75 6.51 -0.76
CA VAL A 50 -3.51 7.29 -0.76
C VAL A 50 -2.46 6.48 -0.04
N ILE A 51 -1.22 6.48 -0.55
CA ILE A 51 -0.09 5.90 0.20
C ILE A 51 0.31 6.86 1.32
N ASP A 52 0.12 6.45 2.56
CA ASP A 52 0.48 7.26 3.73
C ASP A 52 1.91 6.99 4.20
N ALA A 53 2.35 5.73 4.10
CA ALA A 53 3.69 5.33 4.52
C ALA A 53 4.21 4.15 3.71
N ILE A 54 5.53 4.12 3.53
CA ILE A 54 6.28 3.00 2.95
C ILE A 54 7.46 2.75 3.88
N ASP A 55 7.49 1.60 4.55
CA ASP A 55 8.59 1.17 5.40
C ASP A 55 9.10 -0.19 4.89
N PRO A 56 10.38 -0.31 4.50
CA PRO A 56 10.97 -1.59 4.10
C PRO A 56 10.91 -2.70 5.16
N LYS A 57 10.74 -2.35 6.44
CA LYS A 57 10.69 -3.30 7.56
C LYS A 57 9.28 -3.67 7.96
N ASP A 58 8.35 -2.73 7.90
CA ASP A 58 6.98 -2.89 8.41
C ASP A 58 5.99 -3.18 7.28
N GLY A 59 6.01 -2.36 6.22
CA GLY A 59 5.13 -2.55 5.08
C GLY A 59 4.67 -1.24 4.45
N ILE A 60 3.52 -1.32 3.79
CA ILE A 60 2.91 -0.19 3.10
C ILE A 60 1.57 0.12 3.76
N ASN A 61 1.38 1.38 4.13
CA ASN A 61 0.11 1.87 4.66
C ASN A 61 -0.61 2.67 3.60
N ILE A 62 -1.89 2.35 3.40
CA ILE A 62 -2.77 3.08 2.49
C ILE A 62 -4.08 3.44 3.20
N SER A 63 -4.66 4.58 2.84
CA SER A 63 -5.94 4.99 3.41
C SER A 63 -6.85 5.71 2.42
N ARG A 64 -8.14 5.71 2.74
CA ARG A 64 -9.18 6.56 2.18
C ARG A 64 -10.11 6.98 3.33
N PRO A 65 -11.07 7.90 3.14
CA PRO A 65 -11.81 8.53 4.25
C PRO A 65 -12.35 7.60 5.35
N ASP A 66 -12.82 6.40 5.00
CA ASP A 66 -13.43 5.45 5.95
C ASP A 66 -12.64 4.13 6.11
N GLU A 67 -11.43 4.05 5.57
CA GLU A 67 -10.68 2.79 5.56
C GLU A 67 -9.17 3.00 5.61
N TYR A 68 -8.53 2.20 6.45
CA TYR A 68 -7.08 2.15 6.60
C TYR A 68 -6.61 0.71 6.43
N ILE A 69 -5.63 0.50 5.56
CA ILE A 69 -5.11 -0.83 5.24
C ILE A 69 -3.59 -0.81 5.43
N HIS A 70 -3.11 -1.71 6.27
CA HIS A 70 -1.69 -2.05 6.37
C HIS A 70 -1.42 -3.29 5.52
N ILE A 71 -0.45 -3.19 4.61
CA ILE A 71 0.01 -4.29 3.77
C ILE A 71 1.40 -4.70 4.28
N PRO A 72 1.51 -5.79 5.05
CA PRO A 72 2.79 -6.22 5.59
C PRO A 72 3.68 -6.75 4.46
N LEU A 73 4.97 -6.46 4.53
CA LEU A 73 5.95 -7.16 3.70
C LEU A 73 6.18 -8.54 4.30
N SER A 74 5.58 -9.55 3.70
CA SER A 74 5.87 -10.93 4.06
C SER A 74 7.30 -11.25 3.59
N TYR A 75 8.18 -11.52 4.55
CA TYR A 75 9.50 -12.08 4.31
C TYR A 75 9.43 -13.61 4.22
#